data_AF-A0A7W7F7D4-F1
#
_entry.id   AF-A0A7W7F7D4-F1
#
_cell.length_a   1.000
_cell.length_b   1.000
_cell.length_c   1.000
_cell.angle_alpha   90.00
_cell.angle_beta   90.00
_cell.angle_gamma   90.00
#
_symmetry.space_group_name_H-M   'P 1'
#
loop_
_entity.id
_entity.type
_entity.pdbx_description
1 polymer ?
#
loop_
_entity_poly.entity_id
_entity_poly.type
_entity_poly.pdbx_seq_one_letter_code
_entity_poly.pdbx_strand_id
1 'polypeptide(L)'
;MNAAPKNEAPKVAAIVVAAGRGSRAGEGAPKQYRLLAGESVIRRAIAALAGHPRIGRVVAVIHREDDAAFSDATQGMGALSVHGGATRQGSVQRGLEALAAFAPDLVLIHDAARPLLPHDVIDRLLSALAENEGAVPALPIVDSLRTGETHADGEVDRSRLKRVQTPQAFRYAAIRSAHAQSRPDATDDVAVALAAGLTVAFVEGDESLAKLTYPADFTRAEALLTARLVTRVGQGFDVHRFGPGDHVWLCGIKVPHSHGLIGHSDADVGLHALTDALLGAAAMGDIGDHFPPSDPRWRGAPSDLFLTHARDLILARGGIIDHVDVTIICETPRVGPFRMAMRVRVAALLRLPDERVSIKATTTEKLGFTGRSEGIAAQATATIRL
;
A
#
# COMPACT_ATOMS: atom_id res chain seq x y z
N MET A 1 20.26 49.69 -2.63
CA MET A 1 20.26 48.64 -1.58
C MET A 1 19.77 47.36 -2.25
N ASN A 2 20.71 46.52 -2.71
CA ASN A 2 20.34 45.20 -3.24
C ASN A 2 19.97 44.32 -2.06
N ALA A 3 18.69 43.96 -1.96
CA ALA A 3 18.26 42.93 -1.04
C ALA A 3 19.05 41.66 -1.37
N ALA A 4 19.75 41.11 -0.36
CA ALA A 4 20.35 39.79 -0.48
C ALA A 4 19.27 38.80 -0.95
N PRO A 5 19.58 37.90 -1.90
CA PRO A 5 18.62 36.90 -2.33
C PRO A 5 18.20 36.10 -1.09
N LYS A 6 16.89 36.09 -0.81
CA LYS A 6 16.34 35.14 0.17
C LYS A 6 16.77 33.75 -0.30
N ASN A 7 17.53 33.05 0.53
CA ASN A 7 18.03 31.72 0.22
C ASN A 7 16.81 30.78 0.18
N GLU A 8 16.15 30.68 -0.98
CA GLU A 8 15.04 29.74 -1.18
C GLU A 8 15.56 28.32 -0.95
N ALA A 9 14.76 27.52 -0.24
CA ALA A 9 15.10 26.12 -0.01
C ALA A 9 15.26 25.40 -1.36
N PRO A 10 16.26 24.50 -1.51
CA PRO A 10 16.51 23.83 -2.78
C PRO A 10 15.30 22.99 -3.22
N LYS A 11 14.96 23.05 -4.50
CA LYS A 11 13.92 22.21 -5.11
C LYS A 11 14.42 20.77 -5.16
N VAL A 12 13.70 19.88 -4.51
CA VAL A 12 14.04 18.44 -4.49
C VAL A 12 13.03 17.64 -5.29
N ALA A 13 13.53 16.74 -6.12
CA ALA A 13 12.73 15.72 -6.80
C ALA A 13 13.23 14.32 -6.45
N ALA A 14 12.41 13.31 -6.73
CA ALA A 14 12.80 11.91 -6.61
C ALA A 14 12.40 11.10 -7.85
N ILE A 15 13.20 10.08 -8.13
CA ILE A 15 12.98 9.08 -9.17
C ILE A 15 12.80 7.73 -8.49
N VAL A 16 11.72 7.02 -8.81
CA VAL A 16 11.49 5.64 -8.36
C VAL A 16 11.73 4.69 -9.54
N VAL A 17 12.83 3.93 -9.49
CA VAL A 17 13.22 3.02 -10.58
C VAL A 17 12.50 1.68 -10.42
N ALA A 18 11.61 1.38 -11.37
CA ALA A 18 10.71 0.22 -11.35
C ALA A 18 10.59 -0.50 -12.71
N ALA A 19 11.46 -0.23 -13.68
CA ALA A 19 11.36 -0.79 -15.03
C ALA A 19 11.87 -2.24 -15.17
N GLY A 20 12.50 -2.80 -14.13
CA GLY A 20 12.99 -4.17 -14.13
C GLY A 20 11.85 -5.20 -13.95
N ARG A 21 11.99 -6.38 -14.58
CA ARG A 21 11.01 -7.47 -14.45
C ARG A 21 11.14 -8.29 -13.16
N GLY A 22 12.34 -8.36 -12.57
CA GLY A 22 12.52 -8.94 -11.23
C GLY A 22 12.33 -10.46 -11.14
N SER A 23 12.81 -11.23 -12.12
CA SER A 23 12.64 -12.70 -12.22
C SER A 23 13.03 -13.51 -10.96
N ARG A 24 13.95 -13.00 -10.14
CA ARG A 24 14.40 -13.66 -8.89
C ARG A 24 13.38 -13.60 -7.74
N ALA A 25 12.34 -12.78 -7.85
CA ALA A 25 11.32 -12.67 -6.81
C ALA A 25 10.33 -13.86 -6.80
N GLY A 26 10.52 -14.87 -7.65
CA GLY A 26 9.61 -16.01 -7.82
C GLY A 26 8.48 -15.73 -8.80
N GLU A 27 7.57 -16.69 -8.94
CA GLU A 27 6.43 -16.60 -9.87
C GLU A 27 5.41 -15.52 -9.47
N GLY A 28 4.65 -15.02 -10.44
CA GLY A 28 3.59 -14.02 -10.24
C GLY A 28 3.88 -12.65 -10.88
N ALA A 29 3.07 -11.65 -10.53
CA ALA A 29 3.20 -10.29 -11.05
C ALA A 29 4.61 -9.69 -10.79
N PRO A 30 5.07 -8.71 -11.60
CA PRO A 30 6.33 -8.03 -11.37
C PRO A 30 6.43 -7.54 -9.94
N LYS A 31 7.59 -7.74 -9.32
CA LYS A 31 7.77 -7.64 -7.87
C LYS A 31 7.36 -6.28 -7.28
N GLN A 32 7.48 -5.20 -8.06
CA GLN A 32 7.09 -3.84 -7.70
C GLN A 32 5.57 -3.66 -7.55
N TYR A 33 4.73 -4.52 -8.13
CA TYR A 33 3.27 -4.45 -8.02
C TYR A 33 2.69 -5.46 -7.02
N ARG A 34 3.51 -6.34 -6.46
CA ARG A 34 3.05 -7.27 -5.42
C ARG A 34 2.63 -6.50 -4.18
N LEU A 35 1.59 -7.00 -3.53
CA LEU A 35 1.09 -6.45 -2.28
C LEU A 35 2.05 -6.81 -1.14
N LEU A 36 2.23 -5.84 -0.24
CA LEU A 36 2.93 -5.97 1.02
C LEU A 36 2.02 -5.36 2.08
N ALA A 37 1.43 -6.18 2.96
CA ALA A 37 0.42 -5.72 3.91
C ALA A 37 -0.70 -4.87 3.27
N GLY A 38 -1.30 -5.38 2.19
CA GLY A 38 -2.43 -4.74 1.50
C GLY A 38 -2.10 -3.61 0.51
N GLU A 39 -0.84 -3.18 0.41
CA GLU A 39 -0.44 -2.08 -0.48
C GLU A 39 0.73 -2.50 -1.37
N SER A 40 0.73 -2.08 -2.65
CA SER A 40 1.78 -2.50 -3.58
C SER A 40 3.14 -1.91 -3.22
N VAL A 41 4.20 -2.68 -3.49
CA VAL A 41 5.60 -2.28 -3.19
C VAL A 41 5.95 -0.91 -3.78
N ILE A 42 5.61 -0.65 -5.05
CA ILE A 42 5.89 0.63 -5.70
C ILE A 42 5.10 1.78 -5.09
N ARG A 43 3.83 1.54 -4.70
CA ARG A 43 2.99 2.56 -4.07
C ARG A 43 3.60 3.02 -2.76
N ARG A 44 4.07 2.08 -1.93
CA ARG A 44 4.77 2.37 -0.67
C ARG A 44 6.04 3.19 -0.89
N ALA A 45 6.86 2.81 -1.87
CA ALA A 45 8.09 3.55 -2.20
C ALA A 45 7.80 4.99 -2.68
N ILE A 46 6.78 5.18 -3.52
CA ILE A 46 6.34 6.51 -3.97
C ILE A 46 5.77 7.32 -2.81
N ALA A 47 4.93 6.71 -1.97
CA ALA A 47 4.29 7.37 -0.84
C ALA A 47 5.31 7.87 0.19
N ALA A 48 6.34 7.08 0.49
CA ALA A 48 7.42 7.49 1.39
C ALA A 48 8.19 8.72 0.88
N LEU A 49 8.45 8.81 -0.42
CA LEU A 49 9.10 9.98 -1.03
C LEU A 49 8.15 11.18 -1.14
N ALA A 50 6.93 10.97 -1.62
CA ALA A 50 5.94 12.03 -1.82
C ALA A 50 5.42 12.61 -0.50
N GLY A 51 5.42 11.82 0.58
CA GLY A 51 5.04 12.26 1.92
C GLY A 51 6.10 13.09 2.64
N HIS A 52 7.32 13.17 2.11
CA HIS A 52 8.39 13.94 2.71
C HIS A 52 8.25 15.45 2.39
N PRO A 53 8.22 16.36 3.38
CA PRO A 53 7.88 17.78 3.18
C PRO A 53 8.85 18.55 2.27
N ARG A 54 10.07 18.04 2.08
CA ARG A 54 11.10 18.65 1.21
C ARG A 54 11.04 18.16 -0.24
N ILE A 55 10.30 17.09 -0.56
CA ILE A 55 10.25 16.52 -1.92
C ILE A 55 9.04 17.11 -2.66
N GLY A 56 9.29 17.89 -3.70
CA GLY A 56 8.24 18.56 -4.48
C GLY A 56 7.73 17.77 -5.69
N ARG A 57 8.45 16.72 -6.12
CA ARG A 57 8.12 15.93 -7.31
C ARG A 57 8.64 14.51 -7.19
N VAL A 58 7.80 13.53 -7.52
CA VAL A 58 8.21 12.12 -7.68
C VAL A 58 7.85 11.65 -9.09
N VAL A 59 8.80 11.01 -9.77
CA VAL A 59 8.59 10.36 -11.08
C VAL A 59 8.97 8.90 -10.98
N ALA A 60 8.04 8.01 -11.32
CA ALA A 60 8.33 6.58 -11.45
C ALA A 60 8.86 6.25 -12.85
N VAL A 61 9.84 5.38 -12.93
CA VAL A 61 10.32 4.83 -14.21
C VAL A 61 9.86 3.39 -14.30
N ILE A 62 8.87 3.11 -15.16
CA ILE A 62 8.20 1.82 -15.25
C ILE A 62 8.54 1.10 -16.55
N HIS A 63 8.26 -0.19 -16.62
CA HIS A 63 8.38 -0.92 -17.88
C HIS A 63 7.26 -0.49 -18.85
N ARG A 64 7.54 -0.49 -20.15
CA ARG A 64 6.61 -0.07 -21.22
C ARG A 64 5.28 -0.84 -21.31
N GLU A 65 5.16 -1.94 -20.57
CA GLU A 65 3.99 -2.83 -20.58
C GLU A 65 3.20 -2.74 -19.27
N ASP A 66 3.67 -1.91 -18.32
CA ASP A 66 3.14 -1.87 -16.97
C ASP A 66 2.24 -0.66 -16.73
N ASP A 67 1.81 0.08 -17.78
CA ASP A 67 0.98 1.29 -17.62
C ASP A 67 -0.31 1.01 -16.83
N ALA A 68 -1.00 -0.09 -17.16
CA ALA A 68 -2.22 -0.49 -16.47
C ALA A 68 -1.95 -0.89 -15.00
N ALA A 69 -0.92 -1.70 -14.75
CA ALA A 69 -0.54 -2.13 -13.41
C ALA A 69 -0.07 -0.96 -12.54
N PHE A 70 0.65 0.01 -13.12
CA PHE A 70 1.07 1.23 -12.46
C PHE A 70 -0.14 2.12 -12.12
N SER A 71 -1.08 2.29 -13.05
CA SER A 71 -2.29 3.08 -12.83
C SER A 71 -3.13 2.52 -11.69
N ASP A 72 -3.33 1.20 -11.65
CA ASP A 72 -4.01 0.51 -10.56
C ASP A 72 -3.28 0.69 -9.22
N ALA A 73 -1.96 0.43 -9.22
CA ALA A 73 -1.13 0.56 -8.02
C ALA A 73 -1.06 1.98 -7.46
N THR A 74 -1.21 3.03 -8.27
CA THR A 74 -1.04 4.43 -7.86
C THR A 74 -2.33 5.24 -7.85
N GLN A 75 -3.48 4.55 -7.91
CA GLN A 75 -4.79 5.18 -7.89
C GLN A 75 -4.92 6.18 -6.72
N GLY A 76 -5.38 7.40 -7.03
CA GLY A 76 -5.58 8.48 -6.06
C GLY A 76 -4.32 9.27 -5.66
N MET A 77 -3.12 8.91 -6.14
CA MET A 77 -1.88 9.62 -5.78
C MET A 77 -1.50 10.76 -6.75
N GLY A 78 -2.01 10.75 -7.97
CA GLY A 78 -1.51 11.64 -9.04
C GLY A 78 -0.04 11.37 -9.40
N ALA A 79 0.42 10.13 -9.25
CA ALA A 79 1.81 9.75 -9.50
C ALA A 79 2.15 9.88 -11.00
N LEU A 80 3.33 10.44 -11.29
CA LEU A 80 3.85 10.55 -12.66
C LEU A 80 4.70 9.34 -13.00
N SER A 81 4.64 8.89 -14.25
CA SER A 81 5.52 7.84 -14.77
C SER A 81 6.13 8.18 -16.12
N VAL A 82 7.28 7.57 -16.39
CA VAL A 82 7.90 7.48 -17.72
C VAL A 82 8.36 6.05 -17.97
N HIS A 83 8.56 5.70 -19.25
CA HIS A 83 9.05 4.38 -19.61
C HIS A 83 10.58 4.30 -19.47
N GLY A 84 11.04 3.21 -18.88
CA GLY A 84 12.46 2.91 -18.68
C GLY A 84 13.20 2.51 -19.95
N GLY A 85 14.53 2.47 -19.84
CA GLY A 85 15.43 1.97 -20.88
C GLY A 85 15.68 0.46 -20.77
N ALA A 86 16.53 -0.08 -21.66
CA ALA A 86 16.91 -1.49 -21.64
C ALA A 86 17.73 -1.89 -20.40
N THR A 87 18.42 -0.93 -19.76
CA THR A 87 19.22 -1.13 -18.55
C THR A 87 18.69 -0.30 -17.39
N ARG A 88 19.13 -0.61 -16.15
CA ARG A 88 18.84 0.22 -14.97
C ARG A 88 19.32 1.65 -15.18
N GLN A 89 20.56 1.82 -15.64
CA GLN A 89 21.16 3.12 -15.93
C GLN A 89 20.40 3.90 -17.00
N GLY A 90 19.98 3.25 -18.09
CA GLY A 90 19.13 3.88 -19.10
C GLY A 90 17.76 4.29 -18.56
N SER A 91 17.20 3.52 -17.63
CA SER A 91 15.96 3.87 -16.93
C SER A 91 16.14 5.10 -16.03
N VAL A 92 17.24 5.18 -15.28
CA VAL A 92 17.58 6.37 -14.48
C VAL A 92 17.75 7.61 -15.36
N GLN A 93 18.44 7.48 -16.50
CA GLN A 93 18.58 8.56 -17.46
C GLN A 93 17.23 9.10 -17.95
N ARG A 94 16.28 8.22 -18.31
CA ARG A 94 14.91 8.62 -18.67
C ARG A 94 14.19 9.35 -17.54
N GLY A 95 14.36 8.89 -16.30
CA GLY A 95 13.81 9.57 -15.13
C GLY A 95 14.40 10.98 -14.93
N LEU A 96 15.72 11.14 -15.12
CA LEU A 96 16.40 12.43 -15.01
C LEU A 96 15.96 13.39 -16.13
N GLU A 97 15.77 12.89 -17.35
CA GLU A 97 15.23 13.65 -18.49
C GLU A 97 13.80 14.13 -18.20
N ALA A 98 12.95 13.28 -17.62
CA ALA A 98 11.57 13.62 -17.26
C ALA A 98 11.46 14.77 -16.24
N LEU A 99 12.48 14.93 -15.37
CA LEU A 99 12.55 16.00 -14.39
C LEU A 99 13.06 17.34 -14.97
N ALA A 100 13.50 17.39 -16.24
CA ALA A 100 14.13 18.59 -16.81
C ALA A 100 13.22 19.83 -16.77
N ALA A 101 11.92 19.66 -16.99
CA ALA A 101 10.95 20.76 -16.92
C ALA A 101 10.68 21.25 -15.49
N PHE A 102 10.81 20.36 -14.50
CA PHE A 102 10.71 20.73 -13.08
C PHE A 102 11.96 21.46 -12.59
N ALA A 103 13.12 21.19 -13.23
CA ALA A 103 14.42 21.77 -12.93
C ALA A 103 14.76 21.76 -11.43
N PRO A 104 14.80 20.57 -10.79
CA PRO A 104 15.18 20.47 -9.39
C PRO A 104 16.66 20.82 -9.19
N ASP A 105 17.00 21.29 -8.00
CA ASP A 105 18.39 21.46 -7.57
C ASP A 105 18.99 20.11 -7.14
N LEU A 106 18.18 19.30 -6.45
CA LEU A 106 18.57 18.02 -5.86
C LEU A 106 17.66 16.89 -6.36
N VAL A 107 18.22 15.70 -6.55
CA VAL A 107 17.47 14.51 -6.95
C VAL A 107 17.82 13.30 -6.10
N LEU A 108 16.81 12.54 -5.68
CA LEU A 108 16.95 11.24 -5.05
C LEU A 108 16.58 10.14 -6.04
N ILE A 109 17.47 9.17 -6.26
CA ILE A 109 17.23 8.01 -7.12
C ILE A 109 17.02 6.79 -6.22
N HIS A 110 15.81 6.24 -6.23
CA HIS A 110 15.39 5.18 -5.31
C HIS A 110 14.91 3.93 -6.07
N ASP A 111 15.21 2.76 -5.53
CA ASP A 111 14.74 1.50 -6.10
C ASP A 111 13.33 1.23 -5.57
N ALA A 112 12.34 0.97 -6.43
CA ALA A 112 10.98 0.63 -5.99
C ALA A 112 10.94 -0.58 -5.04
N ALA A 113 11.92 -1.48 -5.16
CA ALA A 113 12.05 -2.68 -4.33
C ALA A 113 12.54 -2.41 -2.89
N ARG A 114 12.62 -1.16 -2.43
CA ARG A 114 12.93 -0.79 -1.04
C ARG A 114 11.76 0.01 -0.42
N PRO A 115 10.58 -0.62 -0.23
CA PRO A 115 9.32 0.10 0.00
C PRO A 115 9.20 0.79 1.37
N LEU A 116 10.09 0.50 2.32
CA LEU A 116 9.98 0.95 3.71
C LEU A 116 10.96 2.09 4.02
N LEU A 117 11.02 3.12 3.15
CA LEU A 117 11.95 4.24 3.29
C LEU A 117 11.58 5.15 4.47
N PRO A 118 12.44 5.25 5.51
CA PRO A 118 12.24 6.20 6.60
C PRO A 118 12.55 7.64 6.18
N HIS A 119 11.80 8.62 6.70
CA HIS A 119 12.02 10.03 6.41
C HIS A 119 13.37 10.55 6.93
N ASP A 120 13.85 10.05 8.07
CA ASP A 120 15.14 10.46 8.64
C ASP A 120 16.34 10.07 7.74
N VAL A 121 16.20 9.02 6.92
CA VAL A 121 17.20 8.69 5.88
C VAL A 121 17.21 9.78 4.80
N ILE A 122 16.04 10.27 4.38
CA ILE A 122 15.93 11.37 3.41
C ILE A 122 16.57 12.64 3.98
N ASP A 123 16.30 12.97 5.24
CA ASP A 123 16.89 14.14 5.90
C ASP A 123 18.41 14.05 6.00
N ARG A 124 18.97 12.89 6.37
CA ARG A 124 20.43 12.66 6.39
C ARG A 124 21.04 12.85 5.01
N LEU A 125 20.42 12.29 3.97
CA LEU A 125 20.89 12.44 2.59
C LEU A 125 20.90 13.90 2.13
N LEU A 126 19.79 14.61 2.34
CA LEU A 126 19.68 16.01 1.94
C LEU A 126 20.62 16.93 2.71
N SER A 127 20.91 16.62 3.97
CA SER A 127 21.87 17.36 4.78
C SER A 127 23.31 17.18 4.28
N ALA A 128 23.68 15.95 3.89
CA ALA A 128 25.01 15.66 3.36
C ALA A 128 25.32 16.39 2.03
N LEU A 129 24.30 16.73 1.23
CA LEU A 129 24.45 17.48 -0.02
C LEU A 129 24.78 18.97 0.17
N ALA A 130 24.77 19.47 1.41
CA ALA A 130 25.27 20.82 1.70
C ALA A 130 26.77 20.94 1.39
N GLU A 131 27.53 19.88 1.66
CA GLU A 131 28.99 19.83 1.54
C GLU A 131 29.48 18.89 0.43
N ASN A 132 28.61 18.02 -0.09
CA ASN A 132 28.95 17.00 -1.08
C ASN A 132 28.08 17.13 -2.34
N GLU A 133 28.52 16.53 -3.43
CA GLU A 133 27.75 16.50 -4.69
C GLU A 133 26.79 15.31 -4.77
N GLY A 134 27.09 14.26 -4.00
CA GLY A 134 26.29 13.06 -3.82
C GLY A 134 26.30 12.56 -2.37
N ALA A 135 25.29 11.78 -2.01
CA ALA A 135 25.20 11.09 -0.74
C ALA A 135 24.47 9.76 -0.89
N VAL A 136 24.86 8.76 -0.10
CA VAL A 136 24.28 7.41 -0.18
C VAL A 136 24.15 6.77 1.21
N PRO A 137 23.00 6.15 1.54
CA PRO A 137 22.85 5.42 2.78
C PRO A 137 23.62 4.11 2.71
N ALA A 138 24.34 3.80 3.79
CA ALA A 138 25.12 2.59 3.85
C ALA A 138 25.13 2.01 5.27
N LEU A 139 25.16 0.67 5.34
CA LEU A 139 25.26 -0.08 6.59
C LEU A 139 26.58 -0.86 6.65
N PRO A 140 27.16 -1.06 7.85
CA PRO A 140 28.32 -1.95 8.00
C PRO A 140 27.95 -3.40 7.65
N ILE A 141 28.96 -4.20 7.32
CA ILE A 141 28.80 -5.66 7.18
C ILE A 141 29.16 -6.32 8.51
N VAL A 142 28.19 -6.99 9.13
CA VAL A 142 28.34 -7.66 10.42
C VAL A 142 28.53 -9.18 10.31
N ASP A 143 28.21 -9.76 9.15
CA ASP A 143 28.39 -11.18 8.84
C ASP A 143 29.77 -11.45 8.26
N SER A 144 30.33 -12.63 8.49
CA SER A 144 31.65 -12.98 7.95
C SER A 144 31.53 -13.21 6.45
N LEU A 145 32.47 -12.64 5.68
CA LEU A 145 32.46 -12.73 4.23
C LEU A 145 33.58 -13.66 3.74
N ARG A 146 33.27 -14.42 2.69
CA ARG A 146 34.18 -15.29 1.96
C ARG A 146 34.11 -14.96 0.47
N THR A 147 35.23 -15.07 -0.23
CA THR A 147 35.26 -15.06 -1.70
C THR A 147 35.02 -16.47 -2.24
N GLY A 148 34.70 -16.58 -3.54
CA GLY A 148 34.63 -17.83 -4.31
C GLY A 148 33.39 -18.70 -4.11
N GLU A 149 33.43 -19.89 -4.72
CA GLU A 149 32.35 -20.88 -4.68
C GLU A 149 32.53 -21.90 -3.55
N THR A 150 33.74 -21.99 -2.99
CA THR A 150 34.12 -22.92 -1.94
C THR A 150 34.65 -22.20 -0.71
N HIS A 151 34.58 -22.86 0.45
CA HIS A 151 35.14 -22.30 1.70
C HIS A 151 36.65 -22.02 1.64
N ALA A 152 37.36 -22.58 0.66
CA ALA A 152 38.80 -22.47 0.49
C ALA A 152 39.24 -21.14 -0.16
N ASP A 153 38.30 -20.38 -0.74
CA ASP A 153 38.61 -19.28 -1.65
C ASP A 153 38.91 -17.94 -0.97
N GLY A 154 39.13 -17.94 0.36
CA GLY A 154 39.67 -16.81 1.13
C GLY A 154 38.66 -16.04 1.99
N GLU A 155 39.15 -15.46 3.08
CA GLU A 155 38.39 -14.58 3.98
C GLU A 155 38.48 -13.12 3.50
N VAL A 156 37.37 -12.39 3.60
CA VAL A 156 37.29 -10.98 3.19
C VAL A 156 37.28 -10.09 4.42
N ASP A 157 38.20 -9.12 4.48
CA ASP A 157 38.15 -8.06 5.48
C ASP A 157 36.91 -7.17 5.27
N ARG A 158 35.92 -7.38 6.13
CA ARG A 158 34.65 -6.66 6.11
C ARG A 158 34.70 -5.27 6.77
N SER A 159 35.80 -4.89 7.44
CA SER A 159 35.88 -3.65 8.25
C SER A 159 35.69 -2.38 7.41
N ARG A 160 36.09 -2.42 6.14
CA ARG A 160 35.95 -1.32 5.17
C ARG A 160 34.80 -1.53 4.18
N LEU A 161 34.04 -2.62 4.31
CA LEU A 161 32.93 -2.93 3.43
C LEU A 161 31.62 -2.38 3.98
N LYS A 162 30.78 -1.94 3.04
CA LYS A 162 29.49 -1.33 3.34
C LYS A 162 28.42 -1.91 2.42
N ARG A 163 27.23 -2.14 2.95
CA ARG A 163 26.04 -2.45 2.15
C ARG A 163 25.40 -1.15 1.72
N VAL A 164 25.60 -0.80 0.46
CA VAL A 164 25.05 0.41 -0.14
C VAL A 164 23.54 0.25 -0.38
N GLN A 165 22.78 1.27 -0.04
CA GLN A 165 21.33 1.30 -0.16
C GLN A 165 20.88 2.43 -1.10
N THR A 166 19.58 2.51 -1.36
CA THR A 166 18.96 3.65 -2.04
C THR A 166 17.83 4.18 -1.15
N PRO A 167 17.47 5.48 -1.18
CA PRO A 167 17.78 6.45 -2.23
C PRO A 167 19.25 6.88 -2.30
N GLN A 168 19.76 7.12 -3.50
CA GLN A 168 21.05 7.80 -3.74
C GLN A 168 20.74 9.24 -4.12
N ALA A 169 21.30 10.20 -3.39
CA ALA A 169 20.96 11.61 -3.53
C ALA A 169 22.10 12.37 -4.20
N PHE A 170 21.77 13.31 -5.10
CA PHE A 170 22.78 14.07 -5.85
C PHE A 170 22.30 15.48 -6.18
N ARG A 171 23.25 16.37 -6.51
CA ARG A 171 22.97 17.60 -7.26
C ARG A 171 22.48 17.23 -8.65
N TYR A 172 21.27 17.66 -9.02
CA TYR A 172 20.57 17.19 -10.22
C TYR A 172 21.36 17.45 -11.51
N ALA A 173 21.88 18.67 -11.69
CA ALA A 173 22.64 19.03 -12.89
C ALA A 173 23.89 18.16 -13.06
N ALA A 174 24.61 17.89 -11.97
CA ALA A 174 25.83 17.10 -11.96
C ALA A 174 25.55 15.63 -12.32
N ILE A 175 24.60 14.98 -11.65
CA ILE A 175 24.30 13.57 -11.91
C ILE A 175 23.66 13.36 -13.29
N ARG A 176 22.84 14.30 -13.77
CA ARG A 176 22.30 14.26 -15.14
C ARG A 176 23.40 14.30 -16.18
N SER A 177 24.38 15.19 -16.00
CA SER A 177 25.54 15.27 -16.88
C SER A 177 26.38 14.00 -16.83
N ALA A 178 26.61 13.45 -15.63
CA ALA A 178 27.35 12.20 -15.45
C ALA A 178 26.69 11.04 -16.19
N HIS A 179 25.36 10.86 -16.06
CA HIS A 179 24.64 9.81 -16.79
C HIS A 179 24.71 10.00 -18.31
N ALA A 180 24.60 11.23 -18.82
CA ALA A 180 24.66 11.50 -20.25
C ALA A 180 26.01 11.13 -20.89
N GLN A 181 27.09 11.13 -20.10
CA GLN A 181 28.46 10.85 -20.55
C GLN A 181 28.94 9.43 -20.18
N SER A 182 28.19 8.73 -19.32
CA SER A 182 28.57 7.43 -18.77
C SER A 182 28.46 6.27 -19.77
N ARG A 183 29.36 5.28 -19.62
CA ARG A 183 29.28 3.99 -20.30
C ARG A 183 28.25 3.09 -19.62
N PRO A 184 27.62 2.13 -20.33
CA PRO A 184 26.47 1.37 -19.84
C PRO A 184 26.80 0.24 -18.84
N ASP A 185 27.95 0.28 -18.18
CA ASP A 185 28.50 -0.77 -17.32
C ASP A 185 28.50 -0.42 -15.81
N ALA A 186 27.96 0.73 -15.42
CA ALA A 186 27.90 1.12 -14.02
C ALA A 186 26.90 0.26 -13.22
N THR A 187 27.32 -0.17 -12.02
CA THR A 187 26.53 -1.03 -11.14
C THR A 187 25.42 -0.29 -10.40
N ASP A 188 25.65 0.99 -10.07
CA ASP A 188 24.68 1.91 -9.47
C ASP A 188 24.98 3.38 -9.83
N ASP A 189 24.19 4.31 -9.29
CA ASP A 189 24.29 5.73 -9.64
C ASP A 189 25.48 6.41 -8.95
N VAL A 190 25.95 5.85 -7.82
CA VAL A 190 27.20 6.26 -7.17
C VAL A 190 28.40 5.94 -8.05
N ALA A 191 28.46 4.76 -8.69
CA ALA A 191 29.53 4.44 -9.63
C ALA A 191 29.58 5.42 -10.81
N VAL A 192 28.42 5.82 -11.33
CA VAL A 192 28.32 6.87 -12.38
C VAL A 192 28.85 8.20 -11.87
N ALA A 193 28.46 8.62 -10.66
CA ALA A 193 28.90 9.88 -10.05
C ALA A 193 30.41 9.92 -9.82
N LEU A 194 30.99 8.86 -9.24
CA LEU A 194 32.42 8.77 -8.96
C LEU A 194 33.25 8.75 -10.24
N ALA A 195 32.79 8.06 -11.29
CA ALA A 195 33.46 8.05 -12.59
C ALA A 195 33.48 9.43 -13.26
N ALA A 196 32.51 10.28 -12.94
CA ALA A 196 32.45 11.68 -13.37
C ALA A 196 33.20 12.65 -12.44
N GLY A 197 33.86 12.15 -11.39
CA GLY A 197 34.66 12.94 -10.45
C GLY A 197 33.85 13.62 -9.33
N LEU A 198 32.57 13.26 -9.15
CA LEU A 198 31.73 13.84 -8.11
C LEU A 198 32.09 13.31 -6.72
N THR A 199 32.01 14.16 -5.70
CA THR A 199 32.16 13.74 -4.31
C THR A 199 30.88 13.06 -3.79
N VAL A 200 31.01 11.88 -3.18
CA VAL A 200 29.87 11.13 -2.63
C VAL A 200 30.12 10.77 -1.17
N ALA A 201 29.27 11.28 -0.27
CA ALA A 201 29.32 10.96 1.15
C ALA A 201 28.52 9.69 1.51
N PHE A 202 29.02 8.94 2.49
CA PHE A 202 28.19 7.95 3.17
C PHE A 202 27.36 8.65 4.26
N VAL A 203 26.08 8.29 4.32
CA VAL A 203 25.24 8.54 5.50
C VAL A 203 24.84 7.20 6.11
N GLU A 204 24.47 7.21 7.37
CA GLU A 204 23.97 6.00 8.04
C GLU A 204 22.67 5.53 7.36
N GLY A 205 22.62 4.25 7.00
CA GLY A 205 21.46 3.62 6.37
C GLY A 205 20.43 3.10 7.38
N ASP A 206 19.52 2.23 6.91
CA ASP A 206 18.49 1.63 7.76
C ASP A 206 18.16 0.19 7.29
N GLU A 207 17.96 -0.76 8.22
CA GLU A 207 17.65 -2.16 7.86
C GLU A 207 16.31 -2.31 7.14
N SER A 208 15.36 -1.39 7.36
CA SER A 208 14.08 -1.34 6.63
C SER A 208 14.26 -1.11 5.13
N LEU A 209 15.39 -0.53 4.72
CA LEU A 209 15.74 -0.35 3.31
C LEU A 209 16.27 -1.63 2.64
N ALA A 210 16.18 -2.80 3.29
CA ALA A 210 16.49 -4.07 2.64
C ALA A 210 15.74 -4.23 1.30
N LYS A 211 16.48 -4.58 0.24
CA LYS A 211 15.92 -4.69 -1.11
C LYS A 211 15.17 -6.00 -1.28
N LEU A 212 13.88 -5.92 -1.61
CA LEU A 212 13.05 -7.07 -1.95
C LEU A 212 13.57 -7.74 -3.23
N THR A 213 14.18 -8.92 -3.05
CA THR A 213 14.86 -9.66 -4.13
C THR A 213 14.32 -11.07 -4.26
N TYR A 214 14.12 -11.76 -3.14
CA TYR A 214 13.64 -13.13 -3.05
C TYR A 214 12.29 -13.19 -2.31
N PRO A 215 11.51 -14.29 -2.44
CA PRO A 215 10.24 -14.44 -1.74
C PRO A 215 10.31 -14.20 -0.22
N ALA A 216 11.35 -14.70 0.45
CA ALA A 216 11.53 -14.52 1.89
C ALA A 216 11.69 -13.04 2.32
N ASP A 217 12.14 -12.16 1.41
CA ASP A 217 12.24 -10.73 1.71
C ASP A 217 10.87 -10.08 1.89
N PHE A 218 9.85 -10.54 1.13
CA PHE A 218 8.48 -10.05 1.26
C PHE A 218 7.90 -10.43 2.61
N THR A 219 8.06 -11.70 3.02
CA THR A 219 7.62 -12.17 4.34
C THR A 219 8.25 -11.36 5.46
N ARG A 220 9.57 -11.10 5.39
CA ARG A 220 10.27 -10.26 6.38
C ARG A 220 9.77 -8.83 6.39
N ALA A 221 9.60 -8.20 5.23
CA ALA A 221 9.10 -6.83 5.15
C ALA A 221 7.66 -6.72 5.65
N GLU A 222 6.83 -7.72 5.41
CA GLU A 222 5.46 -7.78 5.93
C GLU A 222 5.44 -7.95 7.45
N ALA A 223 6.34 -8.79 8.00
CA ALA A 223 6.52 -8.90 9.44
C ALA A 223 6.94 -7.57 10.08
N LEU A 224 7.85 -6.81 9.46
CA LEU A 224 8.28 -5.50 9.96
C LEU A 224 7.13 -4.48 9.98
N LEU A 225 6.31 -4.45 8.93
CA LEU A 225 5.13 -3.58 8.87
C LEU A 225 4.10 -3.97 9.93
N THR A 226 3.86 -5.27 10.06
CA THR A 226 2.77 -5.77 10.90
C THR A 226 3.14 -5.84 12.38
N ALA A 227 4.42 -5.92 12.73
CA ALA A 227 4.91 -5.92 14.11
C ALA A 227 4.57 -4.64 14.89
N ARG A 228 4.29 -3.53 14.18
CA ARG A 228 3.90 -2.26 14.80
C ARG A 228 2.39 -2.08 14.95
N LEU A 229 1.59 -2.95 14.36
CA LEU A 229 0.13 -2.85 14.38
C LEU A 229 -0.45 -3.61 15.57
N VAL A 230 -1.51 -3.07 16.15
CA VAL A 230 -2.24 -3.72 17.24
C VAL A 230 -3.46 -4.43 16.66
N THR A 231 -3.63 -5.71 17.00
CA THR A 231 -4.85 -6.46 16.67
C THR A 231 -6.03 -5.91 17.46
N ARG A 232 -7.11 -5.56 16.76
CA ARG A 232 -8.36 -5.06 17.32
C ARG A 232 -9.51 -5.90 16.80
N VAL A 233 -10.54 -6.04 17.64
CA VAL A 233 -11.76 -6.77 17.29
C VAL A 233 -12.94 -5.84 17.51
N GLY A 234 -13.82 -5.77 16.52
CA GLY A 234 -15.09 -5.08 16.60
C GLY A 234 -16.25 -6.05 16.42
N GLN A 235 -17.38 -5.68 17.01
CA GLN A 235 -18.65 -6.38 16.88
C GLN A 235 -19.67 -5.41 16.30
N GLY A 236 -20.59 -5.92 15.49
CA GLY A 236 -21.75 -5.17 15.03
C GLY A 236 -23.00 -6.03 15.11
N PHE A 237 -24.13 -5.39 15.36
CA PHE A 237 -25.44 -6.04 15.44
C PHE A 237 -26.48 -5.12 14.84
N ASP A 238 -27.22 -5.61 13.85
CA ASP A 238 -28.26 -4.82 13.18
C ASP A 238 -29.55 -5.64 13.04
N VAL A 239 -30.68 -4.94 12.97
CA VAL A 239 -32.03 -5.51 12.90
C VAL A 239 -32.88 -4.72 11.92
N HIS A 240 -33.52 -5.44 10.98
CA HIS A 240 -34.56 -4.87 10.11
C HIS A 240 -35.89 -5.59 10.26
N ARG A 241 -36.96 -4.81 10.18
CA ARG A 241 -38.33 -5.33 10.19
C ARG A 241 -38.69 -5.84 8.79
N PHE A 242 -39.43 -6.95 8.72
CA PHE A 242 -40.03 -7.38 7.46
C PHE A 242 -41.19 -6.45 7.06
N GLY A 243 -41.30 -6.20 5.76
CA GLY A 243 -42.38 -5.42 5.16
C GLY A 243 -42.77 -5.94 3.77
N PRO A 244 -43.66 -5.23 3.07
CA PRO A 244 -44.01 -5.57 1.69
C PRO A 244 -42.77 -5.60 0.78
N GLY A 245 -42.68 -6.62 -0.07
CA GLY A 245 -41.58 -6.79 -1.03
C GLY A 245 -41.53 -8.22 -1.58
N ASP A 246 -40.61 -8.47 -2.49
CA ASP A 246 -40.43 -9.76 -3.17
C ASP A 246 -38.98 -10.32 -3.04
N HIS A 247 -38.15 -9.66 -2.22
CA HIS A 247 -36.78 -10.06 -1.95
C HIS A 247 -36.23 -9.36 -0.70
N VAL A 248 -35.14 -9.91 -0.16
CA VAL A 248 -34.29 -9.22 0.82
C VAL A 248 -32.86 -9.10 0.28
N TRP A 249 -32.17 -8.03 0.66
CA TRP A 249 -30.73 -7.90 0.44
C TRP A 249 -29.98 -8.47 1.64
N LEU A 250 -29.04 -9.37 1.38
CA LEU A 250 -28.21 -10.00 2.41
C LEU A 250 -26.79 -10.14 1.90
N CYS A 251 -25.84 -9.48 2.57
CA CYS A 251 -24.42 -9.50 2.22
C CYS A 251 -24.15 -9.13 0.74
N GLY A 252 -24.90 -8.15 0.22
CA GLY A 252 -24.84 -7.66 -1.15
C GLY A 252 -25.49 -8.57 -2.20
N ILE A 253 -26.25 -9.58 -1.78
CA ILE A 253 -26.96 -10.51 -2.65
C ILE A 253 -28.46 -10.33 -2.51
N LYS A 254 -29.16 -10.20 -3.63
CA LYS A 254 -30.62 -10.16 -3.70
C LYS A 254 -31.18 -11.58 -3.55
N VAL A 255 -31.81 -11.87 -2.42
CA VAL A 255 -32.38 -13.19 -2.10
C VAL A 255 -33.91 -13.16 -2.27
N PRO A 256 -34.49 -13.99 -3.14
CA PRO A 256 -35.95 -14.08 -3.31
C PRO A 256 -36.66 -14.40 -2.00
N HIS A 257 -37.72 -13.67 -1.70
CA HIS A 257 -38.48 -13.82 -0.47
C HIS A 257 -39.91 -13.25 -0.62
N SER A 258 -40.86 -13.64 0.23
CA SER A 258 -42.22 -13.09 0.19
C SER A 258 -42.35 -11.70 0.83
N HIS A 259 -41.25 -11.18 1.38
CA HIS A 259 -41.18 -9.91 2.10
C HIS A 259 -39.89 -9.17 1.73
N GLY A 260 -39.94 -7.85 1.84
CA GLY A 260 -38.77 -6.96 1.85
C GLY A 260 -38.33 -6.60 3.27
N LEU A 261 -37.22 -5.87 3.36
CA LEU A 261 -36.73 -5.27 4.61
C LEU A 261 -37.03 -3.77 4.62
N ILE A 262 -37.54 -3.28 5.74
CA ILE A 262 -37.84 -1.87 5.94
C ILE A 262 -36.58 -1.19 6.47
N GLY A 263 -36.01 -0.27 5.70
CA GLY A 263 -34.88 0.55 6.11
C GLY A 263 -34.74 1.82 5.26
N HIS A 264 -33.77 2.66 5.59
CA HIS A 264 -33.49 3.88 4.83
C HIS A 264 -32.72 3.58 3.53
N SER A 265 -31.81 2.60 3.52
CA SER A 265 -31.06 2.09 2.35
C SER A 265 -31.78 0.91 1.67
N ASP A 266 -31.06 0.06 0.94
CA ASP A 266 -31.51 -1.28 0.53
C ASP A 266 -31.73 -2.25 1.71
N ALA A 267 -31.47 -1.80 2.95
CA ALA A 267 -31.73 -2.49 4.21
C ALA A 267 -31.01 -3.83 4.37
N ASP A 268 -29.79 -3.94 3.80
CA ASP A 268 -28.95 -5.13 3.95
C ASP A 268 -28.38 -5.26 5.38
N VAL A 269 -29.12 -5.98 6.22
CA VAL A 269 -28.79 -6.23 7.62
C VAL A 269 -27.38 -6.81 7.82
N GLY A 270 -26.91 -7.63 6.88
CA GLY A 270 -25.60 -8.27 6.97
C GLY A 270 -24.46 -7.30 6.71
N LEU A 271 -24.59 -6.46 5.68
CA LEU A 271 -23.60 -5.42 5.38
C LEU A 271 -23.58 -4.31 6.42
N HIS A 272 -24.73 -3.93 6.98
CA HIS A 272 -24.81 -2.95 8.05
C HIS A 272 -24.10 -3.42 9.32
N ALA A 273 -24.44 -4.62 9.82
CA ALA A 273 -23.78 -5.19 10.99
C ALA A 273 -22.26 -5.31 10.78
N LEU A 274 -21.82 -5.70 9.58
CA LEU A 274 -20.40 -5.77 9.25
C LEU A 274 -19.72 -4.40 9.17
N THR A 275 -20.43 -3.38 8.70
CA THR A 275 -19.95 -1.99 8.67
C THR A 275 -19.68 -1.50 10.09
N ASP A 276 -20.61 -1.71 11.02
CA ASP A 276 -20.43 -1.39 12.44
C ASP A 276 -19.27 -2.16 13.07
N ALA A 277 -19.12 -3.45 12.76
CA ALA A 277 -18.00 -4.24 13.26
C ALA A 277 -16.65 -3.66 12.83
N LEU A 278 -16.52 -3.18 11.59
CA LEU A 278 -15.29 -2.55 11.09
C LEU A 278 -15.05 -1.17 11.72
N LEU A 279 -16.07 -0.32 11.77
CA LEU A 279 -15.99 1.01 12.37
C LEU A 279 -15.66 0.93 13.87
N GLY A 280 -16.32 0.02 14.59
CA GLY A 280 -16.08 -0.27 15.99
C GLY A 280 -14.67 -0.79 16.25
N ALA A 281 -14.17 -1.74 15.44
CA ALA A 281 -12.79 -2.23 15.54
C ALA A 281 -11.76 -1.10 15.36
N ALA A 282 -12.10 -0.11 14.53
CA ALA A 282 -11.25 1.03 14.24
C ALA A 282 -11.45 2.24 15.18
N ALA A 283 -12.36 2.12 16.15
CA ALA A 283 -12.80 3.18 17.05
C ALA A 283 -13.27 4.44 16.31
N MET A 284 -14.08 4.25 15.27
CA MET A 284 -14.60 5.33 14.41
C MET A 284 -16.12 5.54 14.55
N GLY A 285 -16.73 5.07 15.64
CA GLY A 285 -18.17 5.20 15.85
C GLY A 285 -18.96 4.09 15.14
N ASP A 286 -20.17 4.41 14.70
CA ASP A 286 -21.10 3.49 14.03
C ASP A 286 -21.57 3.99 12.66
N ILE A 287 -22.36 3.18 11.96
CA ILE A 287 -22.89 3.50 10.63
C ILE A 287 -23.72 4.79 10.64
N GLY A 288 -24.40 5.13 11.73
CA GLY A 288 -25.22 6.34 11.87
C GLY A 288 -24.37 7.61 11.97
N ASP A 289 -23.18 7.53 12.57
CA ASP A 289 -22.21 8.64 12.62
C ASP A 289 -21.71 9.02 11.23
N HIS A 290 -21.54 8.03 10.35
CA HIS A 290 -21.05 8.22 8.99
C HIS A 290 -22.15 8.45 7.95
N PHE A 291 -23.32 7.85 8.17
CA PHE A 291 -24.46 7.85 7.24
C PHE A 291 -25.76 8.16 7.99
N PRO A 292 -25.97 9.41 8.44
CA PRO A 292 -27.12 9.76 9.25
C PRO A 292 -28.43 9.49 8.50
N PRO A 293 -29.40 8.76 9.09
CA PRO A 293 -30.65 8.40 8.40
C PRO A 293 -31.54 9.62 8.09
N SER A 294 -31.27 10.77 8.73
CA SER A 294 -31.90 12.05 8.44
C SER A 294 -31.44 12.68 7.12
N ASP A 295 -30.32 12.25 6.56
CA ASP A 295 -29.81 12.75 5.28
C ASP A 295 -30.52 12.04 4.12
N PRO A 296 -31.29 12.77 3.28
CA PRO A 296 -32.04 12.18 2.18
C PRO A 296 -31.18 11.45 1.14
N ARG A 297 -29.87 11.76 1.06
CA ARG A 297 -28.95 11.17 0.08
C ARG A 297 -28.74 9.67 0.27
N TRP A 298 -28.95 9.16 1.49
CA TRP A 298 -28.79 7.73 1.79
C TRP A 298 -30.06 6.92 1.53
N ARG A 299 -31.17 7.59 1.19
CA ARG A 299 -32.43 6.92 0.92
C ARG A 299 -32.33 6.04 -0.33
N GLY A 300 -32.46 4.73 -0.17
CA GLY A 300 -32.32 3.74 -1.24
C GLY A 300 -30.89 3.57 -1.76
N ALA A 301 -29.89 4.11 -1.05
CA ALA A 301 -28.49 3.88 -1.39
C ALA A 301 -28.13 2.40 -1.19
N PRO A 302 -27.26 1.83 -2.05
CA PRO A 302 -26.80 0.47 -1.88
C PRO A 302 -25.84 0.36 -0.69
N SER A 303 -26.05 -0.63 0.16
CA SER A 303 -25.29 -0.77 1.43
C SER A 303 -23.82 -1.15 1.24
N ASP A 304 -23.43 -1.55 0.03
CA ASP A 304 -22.03 -1.78 -0.30
C ASP A 304 -21.17 -0.50 -0.23
N LEU A 305 -21.78 0.68 -0.45
CA LEU A 305 -21.11 1.97 -0.25
C LEU A 305 -20.68 2.16 1.20
N PHE A 306 -21.52 1.77 2.17
CA PHE A 306 -21.21 1.92 3.59
C PHE A 306 -20.05 1.01 4.01
N LEU A 307 -20.09 -0.25 3.55
CA LEU A 307 -19.04 -1.21 3.85
C LEU A 307 -17.71 -0.81 3.21
N THR A 308 -17.72 -0.37 1.94
CA THR A 308 -16.51 0.06 1.24
C THR A 308 -15.92 1.33 1.85
N HIS A 309 -16.74 2.25 2.34
CA HIS A 309 -16.28 3.42 3.09
C HIS A 309 -15.58 3.03 4.40
N ALA A 310 -16.15 2.13 5.21
CA ALA A 310 -15.52 1.65 6.43
C ALA A 310 -14.17 0.96 6.15
N ARG A 311 -14.10 0.13 5.09
CA ARG A 311 -12.83 -0.44 4.58
C ARG A 311 -11.83 0.67 4.24
N ASP A 312 -12.25 1.68 3.48
CA ASP A 312 -11.35 2.74 3.00
C ASP A 312 -10.81 3.61 4.14
N LEU A 313 -11.60 3.86 5.19
CA LEU A 313 -11.15 4.52 6.41
C LEU A 313 -10.05 3.74 7.13
N ILE A 314 -10.19 2.41 7.22
CA ILE A 314 -9.18 1.53 7.84
C ILE A 314 -7.90 1.55 7.00
N LEU A 315 -8.02 1.37 5.68
CA LEU A 315 -6.88 1.38 4.76
C LEU A 315 -6.15 2.73 4.74
N ALA A 316 -6.88 3.85 4.81
CA ALA A 316 -6.30 5.20 4.86
C ALA A 316 -5.43 5.43 6.11
N ARG A 317 -5.66 4.67 7.19
CA ARG A 317 -4.85 4.70 8.41
C ARG A 317 -3.70 3.68 8.39
N GLY A 318 -3.46 3.03 7.24
CA GLY A 318 -2.47 1.95 7.11
C GLY A 318 -2.92 0.63 7.75
N GLY A 319 -4.21 0.51 8.09
CA GLY A 319 -4.76 -0.67 8.73
C GLY A 319 -4.96 -1.84 7.77
N ILE A 320 -5.05 -3.03 8.35
CA ILE A 320 -5.28 -4.29 7.63
C ILE A 320 -6.56 -4.93 8.16
N ILE A 321 -7.43 -5.39 7.28
CA ILE A 321 -8.56 -6.24 7.65
C ILE A 321 -8.10 -7.69 7.54
N ASP A 322 -8.06 -8.40 8.66
CA ASP A 322 -7.54 -9.77 8.71
C ASP A 322 -8.62 -10.82 8.49
N HIS A 323 -9.81 -10.61 9.06
CA HIS A 323 -10.89 -11.58 9.00
C HIS A 323 -12.23 -10.91 9.34
N VAL A 324 -13.30 -11.38 8.69
CA VAL A 324 -14.67 -11.00 9.02
C VAL A 324 -15.58 -12.22 9.10
N ASP A 325 -16.53 -12.18 10.02
CA ASP A 325 -17.53 -13.22 10.22
C ASP A 325 -18.91 -12.59 10.41
N VAL A 326 -19.91 -13.06 9.65
CA VAL A 326 -21.29 -12.59 9.71
C VAL A 326 -22.22 -13.76 9.99
N THR A 327 -23.12 -13.61 10.94
CA THR A 327 -24.18 -14.57 11.26
C THR A 327 -25.53 -13.92 11.03
N ILE A 328 -26.26 -14.42 10.03
CA ILE A 328 -27.64 -14.00 9.76
C ILE A 328 -28.59 -14.81 10.64
N ILE A 329 -29.49 -14.14 11.35
CA ILE A 329 -30.40 -14.72 12.34
C ILE A 329 -31.84 -14.56 11.85
N CYS A 330 -32.41 -15.61 11.28
CA CYS A 330 -33.77 -15.64 10.74
C CYS A 330 -34.32 -17.05 10.54
N GLU A 331 -35.65 -17.19 10.56
CA GLU A 331 -36.33 -18.41 10.11
C GLU A 331 -36.33 -18.55 8.58
N THR A 332 -36.56 -17.45 7.87
CA THR A 332 -36.53 -17.35 6.41
C THR A 332 -35.97 -15.98 5.98
N PRO A 333 -35.31 -15.86 4.81
CA PRO A 333 -35.02 -16.91 3.83
C PRO A 333 -33.90 -17.87 4.26
N ARG A 334 -33.79 -19.03 3.59
CA ARG A 334 -32.66 -19.94 3.79
C ARG A 334 -31.39 -19.35 3.17
N VAL A 335 -30.37 -19.08 3.98
CA VAL A 335 -29.08 -18.53 3.53
C VAL A 335 -28.21 -19.58 2.82
N GLY A 336 -28.36 -20.87 3.13
CA GLY A 336 -27.52 -21.96 2.60
C GLY A 336 -27.25 -21.90 1.09
N PRO A 337 -28.27 -21.80 0.22
CA PRO A 337 -28.11 -21.71 -1.23
C PRO A 337 -27.32 -20.49 -1.73
N PHE A 338 -27.31 -19.39 -0.96
CA PHE A 338 -26.71 -18.11 -1.37
C PHE A 338 -25.38 -17.82 -0.67
N ARG A 339 -25.02 -18.60 0.35
CA ARG A 339 -23.86 -18.36 1.24
C ARG A 339 -22.55 -18.12 0.49
N MET A 340 -22.27 -18.92 -0.54
CA MET A 340 -21.03 -18.77 -1.31
C MET A 340 -21.02 -17.46 -2.11
N ALA A 341 -22.13 -17.10 -2.73
CA ALA A 341 -22.26 -15.83 -3.46
C ALA A 341 -22.08 -14.63 -2.52
N MET A 342 -22.67 -14.69 -1.32
CA MET A 342 -22.50 -13.69 -0.27
C MET A 342 -21.04 -13.55 0.16
N ARG A 343 -20.37 -14.68 0.42
CA ARG A 343 -18.96 -14.73 0.80
C ARG A 343 -18.06 -14.08 -0.26
N VAL A 344 -18.24 -14.46 -1.53
CA VAL A 344 -17.47 -13.90 -2.66
C VAL A 344 -17.75 -12.40 -2.81
N ARG A 345 -19.01 -11.96 -2.68
CA ARG A 345 -19.37 -10.54 -2.76
C ARG A 345 -18.70 -9.73 -1.66
N VAL A 346 -18.80 -10.16 -0.40
CA VAL A 346 -18.17 -9.47 0.74
C VAL A 346 -16.65 -9.46 0.60
N ALA A 347 -16.03 -10.57 0.18
CA ALA A 347 -14.60 -10.64 -0.07
C ALA A 347 -14.15 -9.62 -1.12
N ALA A 348 -14.88 -9.49 -2.23
CA ALA A 348 -14.62 -8.47 -3.25
C ALA A 348 -14.80 -7.04 -2.70
N LEU A 349 -15.86 -6.78 -1.93
CA LEU A 349 -16.10 -5.48 -1.31
C LEU A 349 -15.01 -5.10 -0.32
N LEU A 350 -14.43 -6.06 0.42
CA LEU A 350 -13.36 -5.81 1.38
C LEU A 350 -11.94 -5.93 0.79
N ARG A 351 -11.81 -6.36 -0.48
CA ARG A 351 -10.53 -6.69 -1.13
C ARG A 351 -9.75 -7.76 -0.36
N LEU A 352 -10.47 -8.79 0.10
CA LEU A 352 -9.92 -9.92 0.84
C LEU A 352 -9.99 -11.21 0.01
N PRO A 353 -9.07 -12.17 0.25
CA PRO A 353 -9.30 -13.57 -0.07
C PRO A 353 -10.59 -14.08 0.57
N ASP A 354 -11.30 -14.95 -0.14
CA ASP A 354 -12.54 -15.57 0.33
C ASP A 354 -12.33 -16.37 1.62
N GLU A 355 -11.17 -17.01 1.82
CA GLU A 355 -10.76 -17.69 3.05
C GLU A 355 -10.84 -16.81 4.32
N ARG A 356 -10.80 -15.48 4.19
CA ARG A 356 -10.88 -14.52 5.31
C ARG A 356 -12.30 -13.99 5.58
N VAL A 357 -13.30 -14.51 4.87
CA VAL A 357 -14.71 -14.12 5.00
C VAL A 357 -15.54 -15.34 5.37
N SER A 358 -16.27 -15.26 6.48
CA SER A 358 -17.21 -16.29 6.93
C SER A 358 -18.64 -15.74 6.93
N ILE A 359 -19.57 -16.47 6.31
CA ILE A 359 -21.02 -16.17 6.31
C ILE A 359 -21.76 -17.39 6.86
N LYS A 360 -22.46 -17.20 7.97
CA LYS A 360 -23.23 -18.22 8.68
C LYS A 360 -24.68 -17.79 8.80
N ALA A 361 -25.54 -18.74 9.11
CA ALA A 361 -26.92 -18.43 9.46
C ALA A 361 -27.43 -19.39 10.53
N THR A 362 -28.34 -18.89 11.35
CA THR A 362 -29.07 -19.68 12.34
C THR A 362 -30.52 -19.23 12.43
N THR A 363 -31.39 -20.19 12.75
CA THR A 363 -32.75 -19.93 13.22
C THR A 363 -32.72 -19.56 14.70
N THR A 364 -33.86 -19.08 15.22
CA THR A 364 -34.07 -18.92 16.67
C THR A 364 -35.14 -19.86 17.17
N GLU A 365 -35.32 -21.00 16.47
CA GLU A 365 -36.28 -22.05 16.80
C GLU A 365 -37.71 -21.51 17.00
N LYS A 366 -38.13 -20.58 16.13
CA LYS A 366 -39.44 -19.88 16.20
C LYS A 366 -39.65 -19.04 17.48
N LEU A 367 -38.59 -18.77 18.24
CA LEU A 367 -38.60 -17.90 19.41
C LEU A 367 -38.18 -16.47 19.05
N GLY A 368 -38.73 -15.48 19.76
CA GLY A 368 -38.40 -14.07 19.55
C GLY A 368 -38.94 -13.48 18.24
N PHE A 369 -38.58 -12.23 17.95
CA PHE A 369 -39.07 -11.52 16.76
C PHE A 369 -38.57 -12.15 15.46
N THR A 370 -37.32 -12.66 15.46
CA THR A 370 -36.74 -13.42 14.34
C THR A 370 -37.49 -14.73 14.12
N GLY A 371 -37.87 -15.41 15.21
CA GLY A 371 -38.61 -16.66 15.19
C GLY A 371 -40.07 -16.51 14.73
N ARG A 372 -40.71 -15.39 15.10
CA ARG A 372 -42.06 -15.03 14.64
C ARG A 372 -42.07 -14.38 13.25
N SER A 373 -40.92 -14.29 12.59
CA SER A 373 -40.78 -13.65 11.27
C SER A 373 -41.27 -12.20 11.25
N GLU A 374 -41.10 -11.48 12.35
CA GLU A 374 -41.38 -10.03 12.46
C GLU A 374 -40.23 -9.20 11.84
N GLY A 375 -39.03 -9.77 11.83
CA GLY A 375 -37.83 -9.16 11.26
C GLY A 375 -36.67 -10.15 11.16
N ILE A 376 -35.53 -9.63 10.74
CA ILE A 376 -34.26 -10.34 10.61
C ILE A 376 -33.19 -9.59 11.40
N ALA A 377 -32.25 -10.32 11.97
CA ALA A 377 -31.07 -9.74 12.60
C ALA A 377 -29.79 -10.27 11.96
N ALA A 378 -28.71 -9.52 12.09
CA ALA A 378 -27.38 -10.00 11.81
C ALA A 378 -26.42 -9.60 12.92
N GLN A 379 -25.48 -10.48 13.22
CA GLN A 379 -24.33 -10.19 14.07
C GLN A 379 -23.06 -10.36 13.24
N ALA A 380 -22.13 -9.42 13.36
CA ALA A 380 -20.85 -9.47 12.67
C ALA A 380 -19.68 -9.26 13.64
N THR A 381 -18.54 -9.87 13.31
CA THR A 381 -17.25 -9.66 13.94
C THR A 381 -16.23 -9.28 12.89
N ALA A 382 -15.39 -8.29 13.17
CA ALA A 382 -14.26 -7.94 12.32
C ALA A 382 -12.97 -7.91 13.14
N THR A 383 -11.92 -8.54 12.62
CA THR A 383 -10.56 -8.47 13.16
C THR A 383 -9.71 -7.64 12.24
N ILE A 384 -9.09 -6.60 12.78
CA ILE A 384 -8.21 -5.68 12.05
C ILE A 384 -6.89 -5.51 12.79
N ARG A 385 -5.89 -4.98 12.09
CA ARG A 385 -4.62 -4.49 12.65
C ARG A 385 -4.47 -3.02 12.30
N LEU A 386 -4.24 -2.17 13.31
CA LEU A 386 -4.13 -0.70 13.21
C LEU A 386 -2.99 -0.15 14.05
#